data_AF-A0A7W0NVZ3-F1
#
_entry.id   AF-A0A7W0NVZ3-F1
#
_cell.length_a   1.000
_cell.length_b   1.000
_cell.length_c   1.000
_cell.angle_alpha   90.00
_cell.angle_beta   90.00
_cell.angle_gamma   90.00
#
_symmetry.space_group_name_H-M   'P 1'
#
loop_
_entity.id
_entity.type
_entity.pdbx_description
1 polymer ?
#
loop_
_entity_poly.entity_id
_entity_poly.type
_entity_poly.pdbx_seq_one_letter_code
_entity_poly.pdbx_strand_id
1 'polypeptide(L)'
;IVDGTAQPIAIVEKIKFNGDGTASVPFATLSINGFIVKVPPGGLGTYNLKPDCTGTLTFDGPVNLDIVVRPNGKEFWMIQTDPNTVLEARVERVGR
;
A
#
# COMPACT_ATOMS: atom_id res chain seq x y z
N ILE A 1 -14.49 -4.89 2.29
CA ILE A 1 -15.91 -5.31 2.29
C ILE A 1 -16.40 -5.45 3.71
N VAL A 2 -17.62 -4.98 3.98
CA VAL A 2 -18.31 -5.23 5.25
C VAL A 2 -19.63 -5.91 4.87
N ASP A 3 -19.86 -7.11 5.42
CA ASP A 3 -21.06 -7.93 5.19
C ASP A 3 -21.40 -8.14 3.70
N GLY A 4 -20.39 -8.50 2.90
CA GLY A 4 -20.56 -8.78 1.47
C GLY A 4 -20.73 -7.55 0.57
N THR A 5 -20.75 -6.35 1.13
CA THR A 5 -20.91 -5.10 0.37
C THR A 5 -19.57 -4.34 0.26
N ALA A 6 -19.21 -3.94 -0.96
CA ALA A 6 -18.08 -3.03 -1.22
C ALA A 6 -18.35 -1.67 -0.56
N GLN A 7 -17.41 -1.23 0.28
CA GLN A 7 -17.52 0.03 1.00
C GLN A 7 -16.54 1.04 0.39
N PRO A 8 -16.92 2.32 0.25
CA PRO A 8 -15.97 3.37 -0.10
C PRO A 8 -14.81 3.37 0.88
N ILE A 9 -13.59 3.42 0.35
CA ILE A 9 -12.37 3.46 1.14
C ILE A 9 -11.50 4.63 0.70
N ALA A 10 -10.87 5.29 1.67
CA ALA A 10 -9.82 6.27 1.43
C ALA A 10 -8.66 5.99 2.40
N ILE A 11 -7.43 6.08 1.89
CA ILE A 11 -6.21 5.78 2.65
C ILE A 11 -5.20 6.89 2.42
N VAL A 12 -4.56 7.35 3.49
CA VAL A 12 -3.33 8.14 3.42
C VAL A 12 -2.31 7.46 4.31
N GLU A 13 -1.16 7.14 3.76
CA GLU A 13 -0.09 6.45 4.47
C GLU A 13 1.29 6.95 4.07
N LYS A 14 2.26 6.68 4.95
CA LYS A 14 3.67 6.86 4.67
C LYS A 14 4.32 5.49 4.79
N ILE A 15 4.95 5.05 3.70
CA ILE A 15 5.66 3.78 3.63
C ILE A 15 7.16 4.07 3.51
N LYS A 16 7.97 3.39 4.31
CA LYS A 16 9.42 3.36 4.18
C LYS A 16 9.82 2.03 3.55
N PHE A 17 10.39 2.09 2.35
CA PHE A 17 11.02 0.94 1.70
C PHE A 17 12.48 0.85 2.18
N ASN A 18 12.86 -0.25 2.84
CA ASN A 18 14.15 -0.35 3.54
C ASN A 18 15.32 -0.73 2.61
N GLY A 19 15.06 -1.11 1.36
CA GLY A 19 16.09 -1.45 0.38
C GLY A 19 16.57 -2.91 0.44
N ASP A 20 16.06 -3.70 1.38
CA ASP A 20 16.37 -5.11 1.59
C ASP A 20 15.18 -6.04 1.27
N GLY A 21 14.12 -5.49 0.64
CA GLY A 21 12.87 -6.19 0.38
C GLY A 21 11.83 -6.07 1.51
N THR A 22 12.16 -5.39 2.62
CA THR A 22 11.19 -5.09 3.68
C THR A 22 10.69 -3.66 3.62
N ALA A 23 9.44 -3.45 4.02
CA ALA A 23 8.83 -2.14 4.17
C ALA A 23 8.35 -1.94 5.62
N SER A 24 8.29 -0.69 6.04
CA SER A 24 7.73 -0.29 7.32
C SER A 24 6.71 0.82 7.12
N VAL A 25 5.63 0.80 7.89
CA VAL A 25 4.52 1.76 7.82
C VAL A 25 4.54 2.63 9.08
N PRO A 26 5.29 3.76 9.08
CA PRO A 26 5.29 4.70 10.21
C PRO A 26 3.98 5.45 10.43
N PHE A 27 3.10 5.53 9.42
CA PHE A 27 1.84 6.26 9.51
C PHE A 27 0.83 5.71 8.50
N ALA A 28 -0.40 5.46 8.94
CA ALA A 28 -1.54 5.27 8.06
C ALA A 28 -2.86 5.71 8.73
N THR A 29 -3.72 6.35 7.95
CA THR A 29 -5.11 6.64 8.32
C THR A 29 -6.03 6.12 7.22
N LEU A 30 -7.05 5.35 7.61
CA LEU A 30 -8.06 4.82 6.71
C LEU A 30 -9.43 5.38 7.08
N SER A 31 -10.25 5.65 6.08
CA SER A 31 -11.68 5.90 6.21
C SER A 31 -12.42 4.80 5.45
N ILE A 32 -13.21 4.00 6.17
CA ILE A 32 -14.01 2.91 5.59
C ILE A 32 -15.47 3.27 5.80
N ASN A 33 -16.14 3.73 4.73
CA ASN A 33 -17.50 4.28 4.81
C ASN A 33 -17.68 5.31 5.95
N GLY A 34 -16.68 6.16 6.17
CA GLY A 34 -16.67 7.17 7.23
C GLY A 34 -16.18 6.69 8.62
N PHE A 35 -15.98 5.40 8.82
CA PHE A 35 -15.32 4.88 10.02
C PHE A 35 -13.80 5.10 9.94
N ILE A 36 -13.25 5.86 10.88
CA ILE A 36 -11.84 6.27 10.88
C ILE A 36 -10.99 5.29 11.67
N VAL A 37 -9.98 4.71 10.99
CA VAL A 37 -8.96 3.85 11.60
C VAL A 37 -7.62 4.57 11.55
N LYS A 38 -6.96 4.69 12.70
CA LYS A 38 -5.58 5.18 12.81
C LYS A 38 -4.68 4.00 13.12
N VAL A 39 -3.76 3.70 12.20
CA VAL A 39 -2.83 2.57 12.37
C VAL A 39 -1.65 3.04 13.23
N PRO A 40 -1.32 2.34 14.32
CA PRO A 40 -0.14 2.67 15.11
C PRO A 40 1.14 2.45 14.26
N PRO A 41 2.21 3.24 14.50
CA PRO A 41 3.48 3.02 13.82
C PRO A 41 4.02 1.61 14.06
N GLY A 42 4.61 1.02 13.03
CA GLY A 42 5.30 -0.27 13.16
C GLY A 42 4.69 -1.41 12.33
N GLY A 43 3.69 -1.12 11.49
CA GLY A 43 3.24 -2.10 10.48
C GLY A 43 4.39 -2.52 9.58
N LEU A 44 4.47 -3.81 9.27
CA LEU A 44 5.51 -4.38 8.42
C LEU A 44 4.93 -4.77 7.07
N GLY A 45 5.80 -4.80 6.07
CA GLY A 45 5.49 -5.31 4.74
C GLY A 45 6.71 -5.90 4.07
N THR A 46 6.47 -6.63 2.99
CA THR A 46 7.53 -7.12 2.11
C THR A 46 7.23 -6.78 0.68
N TYR A 47 8.27 -6.52 -0.11
CA TYR A 47 8.13 -6.18 -1.50
C TYR A 47 9.21 -6.84 -2.34
N ASN A 48 8.87 -7.09 -3.59
CA ASN A 48 9.82 -7.54 -4.61
C ASN A 48 9.68 -6.62 -5.82
N LEU A 49 10.80 -6.07 -6.30
CA LEU A 49 10.83 -5.20 -7.48
C LEU A 49 11.74 -5.82 -8.53
N LYS A 50 11.18 -6.06 -9.72
CA LYS A 50 11.90 -6.59 -10.86
C LYS A 50 12.66 -5.47 -11.60
N PRO A 51 13.67 -5.82 -12.43
CA PRO A 51 14.41 -4.83 -13.22
C PRO A 51 13.57 -4.02 -14.21
N ASP A 52 12.40 -4.54 -14.61
CA ASP A 52 11.44 -3.85 -15.48
C ASP A 52 10.52 -2.86 -14.74
N CYS A 53 10.82 -2.58 -13.46
CA CYS A 53 10.07 -1.70 -12.56
C CYS A 53 8.66 -2.19 -12.19
N THR A 54 8.32 -3.45 -12.48
CA THR A 54 7.12 -4.11 -11.95
C THR A 54 7.44 -4.87 -10.68
N GLY A 55 6.46 -5.07 -9.81
CA GLY A 55 6.70 -5.74 -8.54
C GLY A 55 5.46 -6.10 -7.78
N THR A 56 5.67 -6.62 -6.58
CA THR A 56 4.62 -6.90 -5.61
C THR A 56 4.94 -6.24 -4.28
N LEU A 57 3.90 -5.89 -3.52
CA LEU A 57 3.98 -5.36 -2.17
C LEU A 57 2.92 -6.05 -1.31
N THR A 58 3.30 -6.43 -0.10
CA THR A 58 2.44 -7.08 0.89
C THR A 58 2.59 -6.39 2.23
N PHE A 59 1.51 -6.27 2.98
CA PHE A 59 1.51 -5.73 4.35
C PHE A 59 0.89 -6.74 5.32
N ASP A 60 1.12 -6.55 6.61
CA ASP A 60 0.49 -7.36 7.66
C ASP A 60 -1.05 -7.36 7.52
N GLY A 61 -1.62 -8.52 7.20
CA GLY A 61 -3.04 -8.70 6.84
C GLY A 61 -3.21 -9.27 5.42
N PRO A 62 -4.44 -9.49 4.95
CA PRO A 62 -4.71 -9.93 3.58
C PRO A 62 -4.65 -8.73 2.62
N VAL A 63 -3.47 -8.14 2.47
CA VAL A 63 -3.24 -7.01 1.55
C VAL A 63 -2.10 -7.37 0.61
N ASN A 64 -2.48 -7.81 -0.59
CA ASN A 64 -1.58 -8.11 -1.70
C ASN A 64 -1.74 -7.06 -2.79
N LEU A 65 -0.63 -6.45 -3.20
CA LEU A 65 -0.60 -5.35 -4.17
C LEU A 65 0.36 -5.68 -5.31
N ASP A 66 -0.05 -5.38 -6.54
CA ASP A 66 0.87 -5.23 -7.66
C ASP A 66 1.34 -3.78 -7.72
N ILE A 67 2.62 -3.56 -8.01
CA ILE A 67 3.21 -2.22 -8.10
C ILE A 67 3.90 -1.99 -9.45
N VAL A 68 3.84 -0.75 -9.93
CA VAL A 68 4.64 -0.26 -11.08
C VAL A 68 5.35 1.00 -10.66
N VAL A 69 6.68 0.95 -10.64
CA VAL A 69 7.53 2.05 -10.20
C VAL A 69 8.00 2.87 -11.39
N ARG A 70 7.94 4.20 -11.28
CA ARG A 70 8.55 5.07 -12.28
C ARG A 70 10.07 4.85 -12.26
N PRO A 71 10.78 4.78 -13.42
CA PRO A 71 12.22 4.47 -13.43
C PRO A 71 13.12 5.36 -12.57
N ASN A 72 12.69 6.58 -12.26
CA ASN A 72 13.42 7.51 -11.40
C ASN A 72 13.15 7.31 -9.88
N GLY A 73 12.29 6.35 -9.51
CA GLY A 73 11.91 6.04 -8.14
C GLY A 73 11.21 7.16 -7.38
N LYS A 74 10.69 8.19 -8.07
CA LYS A 74 10.00 9.33 -7.44
C LYS A 74 8.53 9.06 -7.20
N GLU A 75 7.99 8.05 -7.86
CA GLU A 75 6.56 7.74 -7.86
C GLU A 75 6.35 6.28 -8.25
N PHE A 76 5.25 5.69 -7.76
CA PHE A 76 4.75 4.42 -8.25
C PHE A 76 3.23 4.36 -8.14
N TRP A 77 2.64 3.38 -8.82
CA TRP A 77 1.24 3.00 -8.70
C TRP A 77 1.14 1.65 -8.04
N MET A 78 0.06 1.44 -7.28
CA MET A 78 -0.25 0.16 -6.69
C MET A 78 -1.73 -0.15 -6.78
N ILE A 79 -2.06 -1.41 -6.96
CA ILE A 79 -3.45 -1.90 -7.00
C ILE A 79 -3.57 -3.16 -6.15
N GLN A 80 -4.64 -3.25 -5.36
CA GLN A 80 -4.92 -4.45 -4.56
C GLN A 80 -5.49 -5.56 -5.45
N THR A 81 -4.93 -6.76 -5.27
CA THR A 81 -5.24 -7.95 -6.08
C THR A 81 -6.06 -8.99 -5.32
N ASP A 82 -6.36 -8.73 -4.03
CA ASP A 82 -7.20 -9.62 -3.23
C ASP A 82 -8.65 -9.65 -3.74
N PRO A 83 -9.33 -10.81 -3.70
CA PRO A 83 -10.71 -10.92 -4.10
C PRO A 83 -11.63 -9.95 -3.36
N ASN A 84 -12.58 -9.38 -4.10
CA ASN A 84 -13.60 -8.48 -3.57
C ASN A 84 -13.02 -7.20 -2.92
N THR A 85 -11.95 -6.66 -3.51
CA THR A 85 -11.36 -5.37 -3.13
C THR A 85 -11.36 -4.42 -4.32
N VAL A 86 -11.43 -3.11 -4.04
CA VAL A 86 -11.29 -2.05 -5.04
C VAL A 86 -10.43 -0.97 -4.39
N LEU A 87 -9.13 -1.04 -4.63
CA LEU A 87 -8.16 -0.10 -4.12
C LEU A 87 -7.05 0.09 -5.14
N GLU A 88 -6.87 1.34 -5.58
CA GLU A 88 -5.71 1.79 -6.34
C GLU A 88 -5.14 3.01 -5.61
N ALA A 89 -3.83 3.18 -5.69
CA ALA A 89 -3.17 4.35 -5.17
C ALA A 89 -1.96 4.75 -6.00
N ARG A 90 -1.79 6.05 -6.13
CA ARG A 90 -0.57 6.70 -6.60
C ARG A 90 0.25 7.15 -5.41
N VAL A 91 1.53 6.79 -5.40
CA VAL A 91 2.44 7.04 -4.27
C VAL A 91 3.58 7.92 -4.73
N GLU A 92 3.84 9.00 -4.00
CA GLU A 92 4.92 9.95 -4.28
C GLU A 92 6.02 9.86 -3.21
N ARG A 93 7.27 10.01 -3.63
CA ARG A 93 8.41 10.03 -2.72
C ARG A 93 8.49 11.38 -2.01
N VAL A 94 8.19 11.39 -0.71
CA VAL A 94 8.18 12.61 0.13
C VAL A 94 9.45 12.80 1.00
N GLY A 95 10.43 11.90 0.92
CA GLY A 95 11.63 11.98 1.75
C GLY A 95 12.74 11.02 1.33
N ARG A 96 13.87 11.12 2.03
CA ARG A 96 15.01 10.21 1.93
C ARG A 96 15.08 9.30 3.14
#